data_AF-A0A3N5G542-F1
#
_entry.id   AF-A0A3N5G542-F1
#
_cell.length_a   1.000
_cell.length_b   1.000
_cell.length_c   1.000
_cell.angle_alpha   90.00
_cell.angle_beta   90.00
_cell.angle_gamma   90.00
#
_symmetry.space_group_name_H-M   'P 1'
#
loop_
_entity.id
_entity.type
_entity.pdbx_description
1 polymer ?
#
loop_
_entity_poly.entity_id
_entity_poly.type
_entity_poly.pdbx_seq_one_letter_code
_entity_poly.pdbx_strand_id
1 'polypeptide(L)' 'AVMERLRELDQVAYVRFASVYRRFEDIDAFMDVVKSLLQVDHPERGRKEA' A
#
# COMPACT_ATOMS: atom_id res chain seq x y z
N ALA A 1 0.06 19.65 4.91
CA ALA A 1 -0.90 19.09 5.90
C ALA A 1 -0.34 17.79 6.49
N VAL A 2 -0.79 17.37 7.68
CA VAL A 2 -0.24 16.20 8.39
C VAL A 2 -0.31 14.91 7.55
N MET A 3 -1.40 14.70 6.80
CA MET A 3 -1.59 13.50 5.96
C MET A 3 -0.56 13.37 4.82
N GLU A 4 -0.10 14.48 4.24
CA GLU A 4 0.92 14.46 3.19
C GLU A 4 2.26 13.97 3.73
N ARG A 5 2.63 14.45 4.92
CA ARG A 5 3.89 14.04 5.55
C ARG A 5 3.83 12.59 6.03
N LEU A 6 2.66 12.14 6.48
CA LEU A 6 2.44 10.74 6.89
C LEU A 6 2.54 9.79 5.69
N ARG A 7 2.03 10.17 4.51
CA ARG A 7 2.14 9.37 3.28
C ARG A 7 3.59 9.12 2.85
N GLU A 8 4.45 10.12 3.01
CA GLU A 8 5.88 10.01 2.70
C GLU A 8 6.65 9.19 3.73
N LEU A 9 6.26 9.30 5.01
CA LEU A 9 6.95 8.65 6.12
C LEU A 9 6.59 7.17 6.27
N ASP A 10 5.29 6.85 6.20
CA ASP A 10 4.76 5.51 6.43
C ASP A 10 3.45 5.31 5.66
N GLN A 11 3.55 4.57 4.55
CA GLN A 11 2.41 4.27 3.69
C GLN A 11 1.37 3.37 4.37
N VAL A 12 1.77 2.45 5.25
CA VAL A 12 0.86 1.53 5.94
C VAL A 12 0.04 2.28 6.99
N ALA A 13 0.69 3.16 7.76
CA ALA A 13 0.01 4.05 8.69
C ALA A 13 -0.96 4.97 7.95
N TYR A 14 -0.53 5.60 6.85
CA TYR A 14 -1.38 6.46 6.02
C TYR A 14 -2.67 5.75 5.58
N VAL A 15 -2.58 4.53 5.06
CA VAL A 15 -3.75 3.74 4.62
C VAL A 15 -4.68 3.42 5.80
N ARG A 16 -4.14 3.05 6.96
CA ARG A 16 -4.93 2.78 8.19
C ARG A 16 -5.70 4.01 8.68
N PHE A 17 -5.09 5.18 8.61
CA PHE A 17 -5.74 6.42 9.01
C PHE A 17 -6.74 6.89 7.94
N ALA A 18 -6.38 6.80 6.66
CA ALA A 18 -7.29 7.17 5.58
C ALA A 18 -8.56 6.31 5.57
N SER A 19 -8.48 5.02 5.92
CA SER A 19 -9.66 4.14 5.95
C SER A 19 -10.65 4.46 7.05
N VAL A 20 -10.17 4.97 8.18
CA VAL A 20 -11.02 5.40 9.30
C VAL A 20 -11.58 6.81 9.06
N TYR A 21 -10.74 7.74 8.59
CA TYR A 21 -11.09 9.17 8.56
C TYR A 21 -11.68 9.64 7.23
N ARG A 22 -11.24 9.07 6.10
CA ARG A 22 -11.74 9.46 4.77
C ARG A 22 -12.81 8.53 4.23
N ARG A 23 -13.13 7.44 4.93
CA ARG A 23 -14.12 6.44 4.52
C ARG A 23 -13.92 6.11 3.04
N PHE A 24 -12.92 5.28 2.73
CA PHE A 24 -12.72 4.82 1.35
C PHE A 24 -14.07 4.30 0.85
N GLU A 25 -14.71 5.04 -0.05
CA GLU A 25 -16.03 4.68 -0.59
C GLU A 25 -15.97 3.36 -1.34
N ASP A 26 -14.75 2.91 -1.68
CA ASP A 26 -14.51 1.77 -2.52
C ASP A 26 -13.48 0.80 -1.92
N ILE A 27 -13.94 -0.42 -1.64
CA ILE A 27 -13.13 -1.52 -1.14
C ILE A 27 -12.15 -2.03 -2.20
N ASP A 28 -12.48 -1.86 -3.48
CA ASP A 28 -11.63 -2.30 -4.60
C ASP A 28 -10.33 -1.48 -4.65
N ALA A 29 -10.43 -0.17 -4.41
CA ALA A 29 -9.27 0.72 -4.31
C ALA A 29 -8.33 0.36 -3.15
N PHE A 30 -8.89 -0.10 -2.02
CA PHE A 30 -8.09 -0.58 -0.90
C PHE A 30 -7.36 -1.89 -1.25
N MET A 31 -8.06 -2.82 -1.92
CA MET A 31 -7.50 -4.11 -2.32
C MET A 31 -6.36 -3.97 -3.33
N ASP A 32 -6.43 -2.99 -4.24
CA ASP A 32 -5.36 -2.75 -5.21
C ASP A 32 -4.08 -2.22 -4.55
N VAL A 33 -4.20 -1.36 -3.54
CA VAL A 33 -3.06 -0.92 -2.73
C VAL A 33 -2.45 -2.09 -1.96
N VAL A 34 -3.26 -2.95 -1.34
CA VAL A 34 -2.78 -4.15 -0.64
C VAL A 34 -2.04 -5.09 -1.59
N LYS A 35 -2.57 -5.35 -2.80
CA LYS A 35 -1.90 -6.16 -3.81
C LYS A 35 -0.55 -5.56 -4.22
N SER A 36 -0.47 -4.25 -4.39
CA SER A 36 0.78 -3.58 -4.74
C SER A 36 1.85 -3.76 -3.66
N LEU A 37 1.47 -3.68 -2.38
CA LEU A 37 2.39 -3.89 -1.26
C LEU A 37 2.87 -5.36 -1.18
N LEU A 38 1.99 -6.32 -1.45
CA LEU A 38 2.34 -7.75 -1.47
C LEU A 38 3.23 -8.14 -2.66
N GLN A 39 3.14 -7.43 -3.79
CA GLN A 39 4.03 -7.65 -4.94
C GLN A 39 5.46 -7.17 -4.68
N VAL A 40 5.65 -6.19 -3.80
CA VAL A 40 6.97 -5.68 -3.41
C VAL A 40 7.77 -6.74 -2.62
N ASP A 41 7.12 -7.76 -2.06
CA ASP A 41 7.76 -8.90 -1.36
C ASP A 41 8.29 -10.01 -2.30
N HIS A 42 8.22 -9.85 -3.63
CA HIS A 42 8.90 -10.73 -4.58
C HIS A 42 9.83 -9.97 -5.55
N PRO A 43 10.99 -9.47 -5.07
CA PRO A 43 12.12 -9.28 -5.97
C PRO A 43 12.66 -10.67 -6.32
N GLU A 44 12.48 -11.08 -7.57
CA GLU A 44 13.20 -12.15 -8.27
C GLU A 44 13.95 -13.17 -7.40
N ARG A 45 13.29 -14.29 -7.06
CA ARG A 45 13.97 -15.58 -6.79
C ARG A 45 13.82 -16.57 -7.94
N GLY A 46 13.73 -16.07 -9.16
CA GLY A 46 13.84 -16.85 -10.38
C GLY A 46 15.23 -16.70 -10.98
N ARG A 47 16.22 -17.30 -10.32
CA ARG A 47 17.54 -17.54 -10.90
C ARG A 47 17.35 -18.09 -12.32
N LYS A 48 17.93 -17.46 -13.32
CA LYS A 48 18.11 -18.06 -14.65
C LYS A 48 18.88 -19.37 -14.45
N GLU A 49 18.16 -20.47 -14.41
CA GLU A 49 18.67 -21.82 -14.69
C GLU A 49 17.99 -22.26 -15.99
N ALA A 50 18.65 -21.95 -17.11
CA ALA A 50 18.52 -22.61 -18.41
C ALA A 50 19.67 -22.13 -19.31
#